data_AF-A0A813I5C2-F1
#
_entry.id   AF-A0A813I5C2-F1
#
_cell.length_a   1.000
_cell.length_b   1.000
_cell.length_c   1.000
_cell.angle_alpha   90.00
_cell.angle_beta   90.00
_cell.angle_gamma   90.00
#
_symmetry.space_group_name_H-M   'P 1'
#
loop_
_entity.id
_entity.type
_entity.pdbx_description
1 polymer ?
#
loop_
_entity_poly.entity_id
_entity_poly.type
_entity_poly.pdbx_seq_one_letter_code
_entity_poly.pdbx_strand_id
1 'polypeptide(L)'
;MGKRLTALDLHNFASAMYEENETDVMRIILNATEGTQLAGGIETEFLANFSQVGRWGLFKVPSAKALVLAIRGTTTSKDAMANIDLFASIQILQLVSRITPLLEVIPVQWLQHVNKMINLHPWMGDGEVYVKLLAFAADAKQRCIKDGYDLIITGHSLGGGLAQIVGARVHATAVTWSPVGVLYNMDRFNITERGVYRNIVNVQPDRDVVPLIDKQPGFTQRIACTATSLQCHSVRRSGCELYQICGDARGRNMDASCNAEIGAGWIPQDRMH
;
A
#
# COMPACT_ATOMS: atom_id res chain seq x y z
N MET A 1 -4.49 -11.14 -22.82
CA MET A 1 -4.40 -9.99 -21.88
C MET A 1 -3.01 -9.40 -21.93
N GLY A 2 -2.88 -8.07 -21.84
CA GLY A 2 -1.69 -7.33 -22.23
C GLY A 2 -0.54 -7.29 -21.19
N LYS A 3 0.54 -6.62 -21.58
CA LYS A 3 1.76 -6.40 -20.80
C LYS A 3 1.61 -5.50 -19.57
N ARG A 4 0.41 -4.99 -19.26
CA ARG A 4 0.17 -4.11 -18.11
C ARG A 4 0.18 -4.88 -16.81
N LEU A 5 0.69 -4.28 -15.72
CA LEU A 5 0.65 -4.85 -14.38
C LEU A 5 -0.79 -4.94 -13.85
N THR A 6 -1.10 -6.06 -13.19
CA THR A 6 -2.36 -6.32 -12.50
C THR A 6 -2.24 -6.02 -11.01
N ALA A 7 -3.36 -5.99 -10.28
CA ALA A 7 -3.33 -5.87 -8.83
C ALA A 7 -2.52 -7.02 -8.20
N LEU A 8 -2.72 -8.27 -8.61
CA LEU A 8 -1.93 -9.40 -8.11
C LEU A 8 -0.43 -9.28 -8.44
N ASP A 9 -0.05 -8.66 -9.56
CA ASP A 9 1.38 -8.38 -9.81
C ASP A 9 1.92 -7.39 -8.76
N LEU A 10 1.21 -6.28 -8.52
CA LEU A 10 1.60 -5.26 -7.55
C LEU A 10 1.56 -5.74 -6.09
N HIS A 11 0.70 -6.71 -5.80
CA HIS A 11 0.69 -7.44 -4.53
C HIS A 11 2.01 -8.16 -4.29
N ASN A 12 2.51 -8.89 -5.29
CA ASN A 12 3.77 -9.64 -5.17
C ASN A 12 4.95 -8.70 -4.88
N PHE A 13 5.02 -7.53 -5.52
CA PHE A 13 6.02 -6.51 -5.20
C PHE A 13 5.87 -5.98 -3.76
N ALA A 14 4.65 -5.68 -3.30
CA ALA A 14 4.41 -5.22 -1.93
C ALA A 14 4.78 -6.28 -0.88
N SER A 15 4.46 -7.56 -1.16
CA SER A 15 4.80 -8.68 -0.28
C SER A 15 6.30 -8.95 -0.23
N ALA A 16 6.98 -8.87 -1.38
CA ALA A 16 8.42 -9.13 -1.48
C ALA A 16 9.26 -8.19 -0.60
N MET A 17 8.79 -6.95 -0.38
CA MET A 17 9.52 -5.96 0.41
C MET A 17 9.76 -6.37 1.88
N TYR A 18 9.05 -7.39 2.39
CA TYR A 18 9.24 -7.92 3.73
C TYR A 18 10.43 -8.88 3.87
N GLU A 19 11.01 -9.36 2.78
CA GLU A 19 12.22 -10.18 2.80
C GLU A 19 13.46 -9.34 3.08
N GLU A 20 14.45 -9.87 3.79
CA GLU A 20 15.62 -9.08 4.23
C GLU A 20 16.51 -8.66 3.06
N ASN A 21 16.87 -9.63 2.22
CA ASN A 21 17.91 -9.49 1.22
C ASN A 21 17.33 -9.37 -0.19
N GLU A 22 18.05 -8.70 -1.08
CA GLU A 22 17.64 -8.51 -2.48
C GLU A 22 17.37 -9.84 -3.19
N THR A 23 18.17 -10.86 -2.93
CA THR A 23 17.99 -12.20 -3.51
C THR A 23 16.61 -12.78 -3.19
N ASP A 24 16.13 -12.64 -1.96
CA ASP A 24 14.83 -13.16 -1.54
C ASP A 24 13.68 -12.28 -2.06
N VAL A 25 13.87 -10.96 -2.06
CA VAL A 25 12.92 -10.02 -2.70
C VAL A 25 12.71 -10.40 -4.16
N MET A 26 13.81 -10.57 -4.91
CA MET A 26 13.75 -10.89 -6.33
C MET A 26 13.27 -12.32 -6.57
N ARG A 27 13.58 -13.29 -5.70
CA ARG A 27 13.04 -14.65 -5.79
C ARG A 27 11.51 -14.65 -5.76
N ILE A 28 10.89 -13.86 -4.87
CA ILE A 28 9.42 -13.74 -4.83
C ILE A 28 8.88 -13.15 -6.13
N ILE A 29 9.46 -12.05 -6.61
CA ILE A 29 9.01 -11.34 -7.82
C ILE A 29 9.17 -12.22 -9.08
N LEU A 30 10.33 -12.87 -9.23
CA LEU A 30 10.65 -13.70 -10.38
C LEU A 30 9.78 -14.97 -10.40
N ASN A 31 9.62 -15.66 -9.27
CA ASN A 31 8.72 -16.82 -9.18
C ASN A 31 7.27 -16.42 -9.50
N ALA A 32 6.84 -15.25 -9.03
CA ALA A 32 5.50 -14.74 -9.32
C ALA A 32 5.30 -14.26 -10.77
N THR A 33 6.35 -14.22 -11.59
CA THR A 33 6.28 -13.83 -13.00
C THR A 33 6.76 -14.91 -13.95
N GLU A 34 7.30 -16.02 -13.44
CA GLU A 34 7.75 -17.18 -14.20
C GLU A 34 6.61 -17.75 -15.06
N GLY A 35 6.94 -18.07 -16.32
CA GLY A 35 5.95 -18.56 -17.30
C GLY A 35 4.92 -17.52 -17.75
N THR A 36 5.00 -16.28 -17.28
CA THR A 36 4.09 -15.19 -17.68
C THR A 36 4.73 -14.24 -18.70
N GLN A 37 3.91 -13.37 -19.29
CA GLN A 37 4.38 -12.30 -20.18
C GLN A 37 5.30 -11.27 -19.51
N LEU A 38 5.42 -11.29 -18.17
CA LEU A 38 6.25 -10.35 -17.41
C LEU A 38 7.67 -10.85 -17.15
N ALA A 39 7.96 -12.15 -17.29
CA ALA A 39 9.21 -12.79 -16.87
C ALA A 39 10.49 -12.15 -17.44
N GLY A 40 10.40 -11.43 -18.57
CA GLY A 40 11.54 -10.86 -19.26
C GLY A 40 12.13 -9.63 -18.58
N GLY A 41 13.34 -9.77 -18.03
CA GLY A 41 14.26 -8.67 -17.71
C GLY A 41 13.87 -7.83 -16.49
N ILE A 42 13.14 -8.40 -15.53
CA ILE A 42 12.83 -7.69 -14.29
C ILE A 42 14.12 -7.51 -13.48
N GLU A 43 14.44 -6.28 -13.12
CA GLU A 43 15.67 -5.92 -12.41
C GLU A 43 15.37 -4.97 -11.24
N THR A 44 16.14 -5.10 -10.16
CA THR A 44 16.19 -4.11 -9.08
C THR A 44 17.02 -2.91 -9.53
N GLU A 45 16.43 -1.72 -9.53
CA GLU A 45 17.21 -0.47 -9.70
C GLU A 45 17.73 0.05 -8.37
N PHE A 46 16.94 -0.13 -7.31
CA PHE A 46 17.28 0.32 -5.97
C PHE A 46 16.57 -0.52 -4.92
N LEU A 47 17.25 -0.80 -3.82
CA LEU A 47 16.66 -1.40 -2.64
C LEU A 47 17.27 -0.78 -1.38
N ALA A 48 16.42 -0.13 -0.57
CA ALA A 48 16.85 0.41 0.71
C ALA A 48 17.26 -0.70 1.70
N ASN A 49 18.08 -0.33 2.70
CA ASN A 49 18.47 -1.24 3.76
C ASN A 49 17.24 -1.76 4.54
N PHE A 50 17.27 -3.01 4.99
CA PHE A 50 16.17 -3.63 5.73
C PHE A 50 15.81 -2.91 7.03
N SER A 51 16.78 -2.28 7.70
CA SER A 51 16.56 -1.51 8.94
C SER A 51 15.82 -0.19 8.71
N GLN A 52 15.71 0.26 7.46
CA GLN A 52 15.04 1.52 7.13
C GLN A 52 13.54 1.44 7.40
N VAL A 53 13.04 2.39 8.20
CA VAL A 53 11.60 2.57 8.41
C VAL A 53 10.96 2.94 7.08
N GLY A 54 9.87 2.25 6.73
CA GLY A 54 9.20 2.42 5.45
C GLY A 54 10.09 2.05 4.25
N ARG A 55 11.02 1.08 4.41
CA ARG A 55 11.91 0.57 3.35
C ARG A 55 11.20 0.52 1.99
N TRP A 56 11.84 1.05 0.95
CA TRP A 56 11.33 0.98 -0.41
C TRP A 56 12.32 0.36 -1.37
N GLY A 57 11.77 -0.23 -2.43
CA GLY A 57 12.51 -0.76 -3.58
C GLY A 57 11.94 -0.22 -4.88
N LEU A 58 12.79 -0.04 -5.88
CA LEU A 58 12.42 0.36 -7.22
C LEU A 58 12.81 -0.76 -8.18
N PHE A 59 11.82 -1.29 -8.90
CA PHE A 59 11.99 -2.42 -9.79
C PHE A 59 11.57 -2.05 -11.19
N LYS A 60 12.40 -2.37 -12.17
CA LYS A 60 12.05 -2.15 -13.56
C LYS A 60 11.42 -3.41 -14.12
N VAL A 61 10.30 -3.23 -14.82
CA VAL A 61 9.57 -4.28 -15.52
C VAL A 61 9.52 -3.90 -17.01
N PRO A 62 10.54 -4.25 -17.81
CA PRO A 62 10.67 -3.80 -19.20
C PRO A 62 9.51 -4.27 -20.07
N SER A 63 9.06 -5.50 -19.84
CA SER A 63 7.91 -6.09 -20.54
C SER A 63 6.66 -5.21 -20.40
N ALA A 64 6.43 -4.62 -19.23
CA ALA A 64 5.31 -3.74 -18.94
C ALA A 64 5.56 -2.25 -19.24
N LYS A 65 6.79 -1.87 -19.58
CA LYS A 65 7.25 -0.46 -19.59
C LYS A 65 6.89 0.25 -18.28
N ALA A 66 7.15 -0.39 -17.15
CA ALA A 66 6.85 0.17 -15.83
C ALA A 66 8.05 0.14 -14.89
N LEU A 67 8.17 1.19 -14.07
CA LEU A 67 8.94 1.15 -12.83
C LEU A 67 7.96 0.97 -11.68
N VAL A 68 8.19 -0.05 -10.86
CA VAL A 68 7.39 -0.33 -9.67
C VAL A 68 8.14 0.15 -8.44
N LEU A 69 7.59 1.16 -7.76
CA LEU A 69 8.04 1.59 -6.45
C LEU A 69 7.23 0.86 -5.38
N ALA A 70 7.85 -0.09 -4.69
CA ALA A 70 7.21 -0.86 -3.63
C ALA A 70 7.68 -0.40 -2.25
N ILE A 71 6.76 -0.16 -1.33
CA ILE A 71 7.03 0.41 -0.01
C ILE A 71 6.56 -0.56 1.07
N ARG A 72 7.49 -0.99 1.93
CA ARG A 72 7.23 -1.88 3.06
C ARG A 72 6.47 -1.15 4.16
N GLY A 73 5.50 -1.85 4.76
CA GLY A 73 4.97 -1.47 6.07
C GLY A 73 5.94 -1.79 7.21
N THR A 74 5.48 -1.65 8.44
CA THR A 74 6.23 -2.07 9.63
C THR A 74 6.30 -3.60 9.70
N THR A 75 7.39 -4.15 10.22
CA THR A 75 7.59 -5.61 10.39
C THR A 75 6.69 -6.20 11.49
N THR A 76 6.29 -5.40 12.48
CA THR A 76 5.26 -5.77 13.48
C THR A 76 4.05 -4.83 13.35
N SER A 77 2.91 -5.37 12.94
CA SER A 77 1.67 -4.58 12.76
C SER A 77 1.06 -4.08 14.07
N LYS A 78 1.29 -4.77 15.20
CA LYS A 78 0.88 -4.30 16.54
C LYS A 78 1.71 -3.10 17.00
N ASP A 79 3.03 -3.13 16.80
CA ASP A 79 3.90 -2.00 17.14
C ASP A 79 3.72 -0.83 16.17
N ALA A 80 3.31 -1.09 14.92
CA ALA A 80 2.94 -0.06 13.96
C ALA A 80 1.79 0.83 14.47
N MET A 81 0.80 0.25 15.15
CA MET A 81 -0.33 1.00 15.70
C MET A 81 0.04 1.92 16.86
N ALA A 82 1.19 1.70 17.52
CA ALA A 82 1.62 2.51 18.66
C ALA A 82 2.79 3.45 18.33
N ASN A 83 3.64 3.08 17.36
CA ASN A 83 4.95 3.73 17.13
C ASN A 83 5.03 4.57 15.83
N ILE A 84 3.91 4.94 15.20
CA ILE A 84 3.94 5.76 13.98
C ILE A 84 3.52 7.19 14.30
N ASP A 85 4.52 8.01 14.60
CA ASP A 85 4.41 9.45 14.88
C ASP A 85 3.73 10.24 13.73
N LEU A 86 3.89 9.79 12.47
CA LEU A 86 3.22 10.37 11.28
C LEU A 86 1.68 10.39 11.39
N PHE A 87 1.10 9.39 12.05
CA PHE A 87 -0.36 9.23 12.19
C PHE A 87 -0.83 9.27 13.65
N ALA A 88 0.08 9.43 14.61
CA ALA A 88 -0.22 9.45 16.04
C ALA A 88 -1.26 10.51 16.42
N SER A 89 -1.22 11.70 15.80
CA SER A 89 -2.20 12.76 16.05
C SER A 89 -3.62 12.33 15.70
N ILE A 90 -3.82 11.64 14.58
CA ILE A 90 -5.14 11.15 14.15
C ILE A 90 -5.56 9.93 14.95
N GLN A 91 -4.64 9.03 15.28
CA GLN A 91 -4.95 7.88 16.12
C GLN A 91 -5.47 8.33 17.49
N ILE A 92 -4.86 9.35 18.09
CA ILE A 92 -5.33 9.96 19.34
C ILE A 92 -6.71 10.58 19.14
N LEU A 93 -6.93 11.36 18.08
CA LEU A 93 -8.24 11.96 17.78
C LEU A 93 -9.33 10.90 17.55
N GLN A 94 -9.00 9.79 16.89
CA GLN A 94 -9.92 8.66 16.67
C GLN A 94 -10.21 7.91 17.97
N LEU A 95 -9.25 7.78 18.88
CA LEU A 95 -9.46 7.20 20.20
C LEU A 95 -10.40 8.09 21.05
N VAL A 96 -10.17 9.40 21.05
CA VAL A 96 -11.07 10.39 21.70
C VAL A 96 -12.46 10.35 21.06
N SER A 97 -12.52 10.09 19.76
CA SER A 97 -13.80 10.02 19.02
C SER A 97 -14.63 8.77 19.29
N ARG A 98 -14.08 7.77 19.98
CA ARG A 98 -14.86 6.64 20.49
C ARG A 98 -15.69 7.01 21.72
N ILE A 99 -15.31 8.08 22.42
CA ILE A 99 -15.97 8.56 23.63
C ILE A 99 -16.91 9.72 23.30
N THR A 100 -16.56 10.54 22.30
CA THR A 100 -17.35 11.68 21.84
C THR A 100 -17.44 11.68 20.31
N PRO A 101 -18.55 12.04 19.64
CA PRO A 101 -18.67 11.98 18.18
C PRO A 101 -17.92 13.13 17.46
N LEU A 102 -16.71 13.46 17.92
CA LEU A 102 -15.93 14.62 17.50
C LEU A 102 -15.64 14.63 16.00
N LEU A 103 -15.23 13.49 15.43
CA LEU A 103 -14.91 13.36 14.00
C LEU A 103 -16.15 13.35 13.08
N GLU A 104 -17.34 13.14 13.62
CA GLU A 104 -18.59 13.19 12.82
C GLU A 104 -19.18 14.60 12.80
N VAL A 105 -18.94 15.39 13.84
CA VAL A 105 -19.46 16.76 13.98
C VAL A 105 -18.53 17.81 13.37
N ILE A 106 -17.21 17.59 13.42
CA ILE A 106 -16.24 18.57 12.91
C ILE A 106 -16.08 18.44 11.39
N PRO A 107 -16.15 19.55 10.62
CA PRO A 107 -15.86 19.53 9.19
C PRO A 107 -14.46 18.98 8.89
N VAL A 108 -14.35 18.09 7.89
CA VAL A 108 -13.08 17.44 7.51
C VAL A 108 -11.96 18.45 7.22
N GLN A 109 -12.30 19.57 6.58
CA GLN A 109 -11.35 20.65 6.25
C GLN A 109 -10.74 21.30 7.49
N TRP A 110 -11.53 21.43 8.57
CA TRP A 110 -11.03 21.94 9.84
C TRP A 110 -10.04 20.97 10.48
N LEU A 111 -10.34 19.67 10.46
CA LEU A 111 -9.43 18.63 10.96
C LEU A 111 -8.11 18.60 10.17
N GLN A 112 -8.18 18.71 8.85
CA GLN A 112 -7.02 18.82 7.97
C GLN A 112 -6.15 20.03 8.31
N HIS A 113 -6.79 21.19 8.50
CA HIS A 113 -6.08 22.43 8.85
C HIS A 113 -5.41 22.34 10.23
N VAL A 114 -6.11 21.81 11.24
CA VAL A 114 -5.55 21.60 12.57
C VAL A 114 -4.38 20.63 12.52
N ASN A 115 -4.51 19.48 11.84
CA ASN A 115 -3.43 18.50 11.70
C ASN A 115 -2.21 19.08 10.98
N LYS A 116 -2.39 20.03 10.06
CA LYS A 116 -1.28 20.76 9.43
C LYS A 116 -0.57 21.71 10.40
N MET A 117 -1.31 22.35 11.32
CA MET A 117 -0.74 23.30 12.29
C MET A 117 -0.04 22.60 13.47
N ILE A 118 -0.43 21.37 13.79
CA ILE A 118 0.23 20.56 14.82
C ILE A 118 1.63 20.16 14.30
N ASN A 119 2.61 21.02 14.57
CA ASN A 119 4.03 20.77 14.30
C ASN A 119 4.64 19.88 15.40
N LEU A 120 4.45 18.56 15.31
CA LEU A 120 5.26 17.59 16.07
C LEU A 120 6.71 17.45 15.52
N HIS A 121 7.05 18.28 14.53
CA HIS A 121 8.31 18.26 13.78
C HIS A 121 9.60 18.26 14.63
N PRO A 122 9.69 18.97 15.78
CA PRO A 122 10.92 18.97 16.58
C PRO A 122 11.12 17.73 17.47
N TRP A 123 10.09 16.91 17.71
CA TRP A 123 10.15 15.85 18.74
C TRP A 123 10.24 14.43 18.18
N MET A 124 9.98 14.23 16.87
CA MET A 124 9.63 12.90 16.34
C MET A 124 10.36 12.45 15.05
N GLY A 125 11.31 13.20 14.48
CA GLY A 125 12.15 12.72 13.33
C GLY A 125 11.42 12.42 12.00
N ASP A 126 10.09 12.50 11.98
CA ASP A 126 9.15 12.15 10.90
C ASP A 126 9.33 12.85 9.55
N GLY A 127 9.97 14.01 9.53
CA GLY A 127 10.19 14.77 8.30
C GLY A 127 11.04 14.01 7.29
N GLU A 128 12.02 13.22 7.75
CA GLU A 128 13.05 12.71 6.85
C GLU A 128 12.58 11.56 5.96
N VAL A 129 11.87 10.56 6.49
CA VAL A 129 11.50 9.35 5.71
C VAL A 129 10.57 9.74 4.56
N TYR A 130 9.52 10.50 4.86
CA TYR A 130 8.59 10.96 3.85
C TYR A 130 9.25 11.93 2.85
N VAL A 131 10.06 12.89 3.30
CA VAL A 131 10.73 13.83 2.39
C VAL A 131 11.71 13.10 1.46
N LYS A 132 12.50 12.17 1.99
CA LYS A 132 13.42 11.33 1.21
C LYS A 132 12.66 10.48 0.19
N LEU A 133 11.60 9.82 0.61
CA LEU A 133 10.77 8.98 -0.27
C LEU A 133 10.07 9.82 -1.35
N LEU A 134 9.52 10.99 -1.01
CA LEU A 134 8.88 11.87 -1.97
C LEU A 134 9.88 12.40 -3.01
N ALA A 135 11.07 12.81 -2.59
CA ALA A 135 12.14 13.23 -3.49
C ALA A 135 12.56 12.08 -4.43
N PHE A 136 12.72 10.87 -3.88
CA PHE A 136 13.02 9.67 -4.65
C PHE A 136 11.93 9.35 -5.68
N ALA A 137 10.66 9.39 -5.28
CA ALA A 137 9.53 9.13 -6.17
C ALA A 137 9.41 10.19 -7.28
N ALA A 138 9.70 11.45 -6.96
CA ALA A 138 9.72 12.53 -7.95
C ALA A 138 10.83 12.33 -9.00
N ASP A 139 12.04 11.95 -8.57
CA ASP A 139 13.12 11.58 -9.50
C ASP A 139 12.74 10.39 -10.38
N ALA A 140 12.24 9.30 -9.78
CA ALA A 140 11.80 8.11 -10.50
C ALA A 140 10.71 8.44 -11.53
N LYS A 141 9.77 9.35 -11.19
CA LYS A 141 8.74 9.82 -12.12
C LYS A 141 9.33 10.57 -13.31
N GLN A 142 10.31 11.44 -13.08
CA GLN A 142 10.98 12.15 -14.18
C GLN A 142 11.76 11.21 -15.09
N ARG A 143 12.45 10.21 -14.52
CA ARG A 143 13.11 9.15 -15.30
C ARG A 143 12.12 8.34 -16.13
N CYS A 144 10.99 7.94 -15.55
CA CYS A 144 9.91 7.28 -16.27
C CYS A 144 9.42 8.08 -17.48
N ILE A 145 9.17 9.38 -17.30
CA ILE A 145 8.73 10.27 -18.39
C ILE A 145 9.78 10.31 -19.51
N LYS A 146 11.06 10.45 -19.15
CA LYS A 146 12.17 10.50 -20.11
C LYS A 146 12.31 9.21 -20.91
N ASP A 147 12.21 8.06 -20.24
CA ASP A 147 12.51 6.76 -20.83
C ASP A 147 11.27 6.06 -21.43
N GLY A 148 10.09 6.68 -21.31
CA GLY A 148 8.83 6.14 -21.83
C GLY A 148 8.26 4.99 -20.99
N TYR A 149 8.44 5.05 -19.67
CA TYR A 149 7.92 4.13 -18.68
C TYR A 149 6.80 4.78 -17.85
N ASP A 150 5.96 3.95 -17.24
CA ASP A 150 5.02 4.36 -16.20
C ASP A 150 5.60 4.13 -14.81
N LEU A 151 5.53 5.13 -13.93
CA LEU A 151 5.75 4.91 -12.50
C LEU A 151 4.47 4.37 -11.88
N ILE A 152 4.54 3.18 -11.28
CA ILE A 152 3.45 2.56 -10.53
C ILE A 152 3.94 2.32 -9.10
N ILE A 153 3.12 2.68 -8.12
CA ILE A 153 3.48 2.59 -6.70
C ILE A 153 2.62 1.53 -6.04
N THR A 154 3.20 0.79 -5.11
CA THR A 154 2.48 -0.20 -4.30
C THR A 154 3.02 -0.18 -2.88
N GLY A 155 2.21 -0.62 -1.93
CA GLY A 155 2.62 -0.68 -0.54
C GLY A 155 1.55 -1.29 0.33
N HIS A 156 1.98 -1.78 1.49
CA HIS A 156 1.11 -2.43 2.46
C HIS A 156 1.12 -1.69 3.81
N SER A 157 -0.01 -1.64 4.52
CA SER A 157 -0.09 -1.07 5.87
C SER A 157 0.38 0.40 5.90
N LEU A 158 1.35 0.76 6.76
CA LEU A 158 2.02 2.07 6.72
C LEU A 158 2.61 2.38 5.33
N GLY A 159 3.27 1.41 4.69
CA GLY A 159 3.85 1.57 3.35
C GLY A 159 2.78 1.87 2.30
N GLY A 160 1.56 1.34 2.51
CA GLY A 160 0.38 1.68 1.72
C GLY A 160 -0.03 3.14 1.91
N GLY A 161 -0.07 3.64 3.15
CA GLY A 161 -0.31 5.06 3.43
C GLY A 161 0.73 5.97 2.76
N LEU A 162 2.02 5.62 2.89
CA LEU A 162 3.11 6.33 2.21
C LEU A 162 2.94 6.30 0.68
N ALA A 163 2.57 5.16 0.09
CA ALA A 163 2.27 5.02 -1.32
C ALA A 163 1.11 5.92 -1.77
N GLN A 164 0.04 6.04 -0.97
CA GLN A 164 -1.05 6.98 -1.25
C GLN A 164 -0.54 8.42 -1.31
N ILE A 165 0.25 8.81 -0.31
CA ILE A 165 0.82 10.14 -0.21
C ILE A 165 1.69 10.45 -1.42
N VAL A 166 2.70 9.61 -1.71
CA VAL A 166 3.63 9.91 -2.80
C VAL A 166 2.98 9.79 -4.18
N GLY A 167 2.10 8.81 -4.40
CA GLY A 167 1.38 8.63 -5.66
C GLY A 167 0.52 9.84 -6.01
N ALA A 168 -0.20 10.37 -5.02
CA ALA A 168 -1.00 11.57 -5.22
C ALA A 168 -0.14 12.82 -5.51
N ARG A 169 1.03 12.93 -4.85
CA ARG A 169 1.96 14.07 -4.99
C ARG A 169 2.72 14.09 -6.31
N VAL A 170 3.15 12.94 -6.82
CA VAL A 170 3.91 12.82 -8.08
C VAL A 170 3.05 12.44 -9.28
N HIS A 171 1.73 12.34 -9.07
CA HIS A 171 0.75 11.94 -10.09
C HIS A 171 1.14 10.58 -10.74
N ALA A 172 1.35 9.59 -9.88
CA ALA A 172 1.62 8.21 -10.26
C ALA A 172 0.54 7.30 -9.68
N THR A 173 0.12 6.30 -10.46
CA THR A 173 -0.85 5.31 -10.02
C THR A 173 -0.31 4.56 -8.81
N ALA A 174 -1.07 4.51 -7.72
CA ALA A 174 -0.76 3.70 -6.56
C ALA A 174 -1.87 2.67 -6.32
N VAL A 175 -1.49 1.41 -6.22
CA VAL A 175 -2.39 0.32 -5.78
C VAL A 175 -1.87 -0.18 -4.43
N THR A 176 -2.66 0.02 -3.39
CA THR A 176 -2.19 -0.22 -2.01
C THR A 176 -3.00 -1.31 -1.33
N TRP A 177 -2.40 -1.96 -0.33
CA TRP A 177 -2.94 -3.12 0.36
C TRP A 177 -3.10 -2.80 1.83
N SER A 178 -4.31 -2.90 2.36
CA SER A 178 -4.60 -2.59 3.76
C SER A 178 -3.94 -1.29 4.25
N PRO A 179 -3.98 -0.18 3.47
CA PRO A 179 -3.23 1.01 3.84
C PRO A 179 -3.85 1.69 5.05
N VAL A 180 -3.06 2.40 5.86
CA VAL A 180 -3.63 3.45 6.72
C VAL A 180 -4.27 4.54 5.86
N GLY A 181 -5.34 5.17 6.34
CA GLY A 181 -6.01 6.27 5.65
C GLY A 181 -5.15 7.53 5.61
N VAL A 182 -5.56 8.51 4.80
CA VAL A 182 -4.83 9.78 4.66
C VAL A 182 -5.74 11.01 4.63
N LEU A 183 -7.06 10.85 4.71
CA LEU A 183 -8.04 11.93 4.50
C LEU A 183 -7.82 13.11 5.46
N TYR A 184 -7.70 12.87 6.76
CA TYR A 184 -7.55 13.96 7.73
C TYR A 184 -6.14 14.54 7.74
N ASN A 185 -5.19 13.90 7.05
CA ASN A 185 -3.80 14.32 6.93
C ASN A 185 -3.46 14.94 5.56
N MET A 186 -4.45 15.13 4.67
CA MET A 186 -4.21 15.60 3.31
C MET A 186 -3.48 16.96 3.26
N ASP A 187 -3.90 17.93 4.07
CA ASP A 187 -3.27 19.25 4.15
C ASP A 187 -1.84 19.19 4.70
N ARG A 188 -1.58 18.30 5.67
CA ARG A 188 -0.24 18.08 6.24
C ARG A 188 0.73 17.56 5.17
N PHE A 189 0.27 16.67 4.30
CA PHE A 189 1.09 16.09 3.23
C PHE A 189 0.95 16.79 1.87
N ASN A 190 0.21 17.91 1.81
CA ASN A 190 -0.08 18.65 0.58
C ASN A 190 -0.69 17.79 -0.53
N ILE A 191 -1.63 16.91 -0.16
CA ILE A 191 -2.36 16.02 -1.06
C ILE A 191 -3.70 16.67 -1.40
N THR A 192 -4.12 16.56 -2.65
CA THR A 192 -5.44 17.04 -3.10
C THR A 192 -6.39 15.88 -3.32
N GLU A 193 -7.69 16.10 -3.13
CA GLU A 193 -8.72 15.09 -3.40
C GLU A 193 -8.62 14.58 -4.84
N ARG A 194 -8.49 15.50 -5.80
CA ARG A 194 -8.29 15.17 -7.21
C ARG A 194 -7.08 14.27 -7.43
N GLY A 195 -5.98 14.51 -6.71
CA GLY A 195 -4.79 13.66 -6.75
C GLY A 195 -5.08 12.24 -6.28
N VAL A 196 -5.87 12.09 -5.21
CA VAL A 196 -6.28 10.78 -4.70
C VAL A 196 -7.24 10.09 -5.68
N TYR A 197 -8.35 10.71 -6.04
CA TYR A 197 -9.38 10.12 -6.91
C TYR A 197 -8.86 9.67 -8.27
N ARG A 198 -7.82 10.31 -8.81
CA ARG A 198 -7.25 9.97 -10.12
C ARG A 198 -6.21 8.87 -10.07
N ASN A 199 -5.48 8.75 -8.97
CA ASN A 199 -4.25 7.97 -8.94
C ASN A 199 -4.29 6.80 -7.96
N ILE A 200 -5.22 6.77 -7.02
CA ILE A 200 -5.14 5.88 -5.86
C ILE A 200 -6.25 4.84 -5.88
N VAL A 201 -5.85 3.57 -5.75
CA VAL A 201 -6.72 2.41 -5.56
C VAL A 201 -6.29 1.70 -4.28
N ASN A 202 -7.20 1.62 -3.33
CA ASN A 202 -6.97 0.94 -2.06
C ASN A 202 -7.65 -0.43 -2.08
N VAL A 203 -6.94 -1.50 -1.74
CA VAL A 203 -7.51 -2.83 -1.51
C VAL A 203 -7.63 -3.04 -0.01
N GLN A 204 -8.86 -3.19 0.48
CA GLN A 204 -9.18 -3.25 1.90
C GLN A 204 -9.90 -4.55 2.26
N PRO A 205 -9.24 -5.48 2.97
CA PRO A 205 -9.90 -6.63 3.57
C PRO A 205 -10.92 -6.21 4.63
N ASP A 206 -12.05 -6.90 4.66
CA ASP A 206 -13.00 -6.77 5.75
C ASP A 206 -12.37 -7.22 7.07
N ARG A 207 -12.84 -6.66 8.19
CA ARG A 207 -12.32 -6.92 9.56
C ARG A 207 -10.88 -6.47 9.81
N ASP A 208 -10.14 -6.01 8.81
CA ASP A 208 -8.86 -5.33 9.02
C ASP A 208 -9.10 -3.96 9.70
N VAL A 209 -8.41 -3.73 10.80
CA VAL A 209 -8.54 -2.51 11.62
C VAL A 209 -7.54 -1.43 11.23
N VAL A 210 -6.48 -1.75 10.50
CA VAL A 210 -5.45 -0.76 10.11
C VAL A 210 -6.00 0.30 9.15
N PRO A 211 -6.81 -0.07 8.12
CA PRO A 211 -7.44 0.92 7.25
C PRO A 211 -8.46 1.84 7.93
N LEU A 212 -8.82 1.55 9.18
CA LEU A 212 -9.68 2.40 10.02
C LEU A 212 -8.90 3.51 10.74
N ILE A 213 -7.56 3.45 10.71
CA ILE A 213 -6.71 4.56 11.14
C ILE A 213 -6.77 5.63 10.07
N ASP A 214 -7.13 6.85 10.45
CA ASP A 214 -7.58 7.91 9.52
C ASP A 214 -8.78 7.40 8.66
N LYS A 215 -9.13 8.07 7.58
CA LYS A 215 -10.17 7.66 6.63
C LYS A 215 -9.57 7.55 5.24
N GLN A 216 -10.03 6.57 4.47
CA GLN A 216 -9.63 6.41 3.07
C GLN A 216 -10.34 7.45 2.20
N PRO A 217 -9.61 8.34 1.50
CA PRO A 217 -10.17 9.10 0.40
C PRO A 217 -10.14 8.25 -0.89
N GLY A 218 -11.02 8.56 -1.85
CA GLY A 218 -10.94 7.96 -3.18
C GLY A 218 -11.52 6.55 -3.31
N PHE A 219 -10.99 5.79 -4.28
CA PHE A 219 -11.51 4.48 -4.64
C PHE A 219 -10.94 3.40 -3.72
N THR A 220 -11.84 2.66 -3.06
CA THR A 220 -11.49 1.53 -2.19
C THR A 220 -12.23 0.27 -2.65
N GLN A 221 -11.48 -0.72 -3.11
CA GLN A 221 -11.96 -2.06 -3.37
C GLN A 221 -11.94 -2.86 -2.07
N ARG A 222 -13.13 -3.11 -1.51
CA ARG A 222 -13.27 -4.01 -0.36
C ARG A 222 -13.18 -5.47 -0.82
N ILE A 223 -12.51 -6.31 -0.04
CA ILE A 223 -12.46 -7.75 -0.25
C ILE A 223 -12.87 -8.46 1.04
N ALA A 224 -13.62 -9.55 0.91
CA ALA A 224 -14.08 -10.30 2.08
C ALA A 224 -12.88 -10.90 2.83
N CYS A 225 -12.95 -10.88 4.16
CA CYS A 225 -12.06 -11.66 5.03
C CYS A 225 -12.80 -12.05 6.31
N THR A 226 -12.80 -13.35 6.61
CA THR A 226 -13.52 -13.93 7.75
C THR A 226 -12.60 -14.28 8.91
N ALA A 227 -11.30 -14.07 8.76
CA ALA A 227 -10.31 -14.32 9.80
C ALA A 227 -10.34 -13.23 10.90
N THR A 228 -9.43 -13.33 11.85
CA THR A 228 -9.23 -12.26 12.86
C THR A 228 -8.68 -11.00 12.19
N SER A 229 -8.88 -9.83 12.81
CA SER A 229 -8.39 -8.56 12.25
C SER A 229 -6.91 -8.54 11.90
N LEU A 230 -6.07 -9.18 12.72
CA LEU A 230 -4.63 -9.28 12.47
C LEU A 230 -4.31 -10.18 11.27
N GLN A 231 -5.06 -11.27 11.10
CA GLN A 231 -4.91 -12.14 9.94
C GLN A 231 -5.42 -11.45 8.67
N CYS A 232 -6.54 -10.73 8.73
CA CYS A 232 -7.05 -9.95 7.61
C CYS A 232 -6.11 -8.82 7.21
N HIS A 233 -5.29 -8.31 8.13
CA HIS A 233 -4.21 -7.37 7.83
C HIS A 233 -2.99 -8.01 7.14
N SER A 234 -2.94 -9.33 6.94
CA SER A 234 -1.83 -9.96 6.22
C SER A 234 -1.90 -9.59 4.73
N VAL A 235 -0.83 -8.99 4.20
CA VAL A 235 -0.70 -8.75 2.76
C VAL A 235 -0.86 -10.04 1.98
N ARG A 236 -0.22 -11.13 2.44
CA ARG A 236 -0.32 -12.45 1.79
C ARG A 236 -1.75 -12.95 1.73
N ARG A 237 -2.47 -12.87 2.86
CA ARG A 237 -3.90 -13.23 2.90
C ARG A 237 -4.70 -12.38 1.92
N SER A 238 -4.50 -11.06 1.90
CA SER A 238 -5.19 -10.15 0.97
C SER A 238 -5.03 -10.56 -0.49
N GLY A 239 -3.83 -10.98 -0.89
CA GLY A 239 -3.57 -11.53 -2.22
C GLY A 239 -4.31 -12.84 -2.48
N CYS A 240 -4.38 -13.73 -1.49
CA CYS A 240 -5.11 -14.99 -1.59
C CYS A 240 -6.63 -14.81 -1.65
N GLU A 241 -7.22 -13.91 -0.83
CA GLU A 241 -8.64 -13.60 -0.90
C GLU A 241 -9.00 -13.02 -2.28
N LEU A 242 -8.15 -12.13 -2.82
CA LEU A 242 -8.35 -11.57 -4.16
C LEU A 242 -8.24 -12.65 -5.26
N TYR A 243 -7.23 -13.53 -5.16
CA TYR A 243 -7.04 -14.63 -6.09
C TYR A 243 -8.22 -15.61 -6.10
N GLN A 244 -8.75 -16.02 -4.94
CA GLN A 244 -9.91 -16.93 -4.90
C GLN A 244 -11.16 -16.32 -5.54
N ILE A 245 -11.36 -15.00 -5.39
CA ILE A 245 -12.54 -14.30 -5.93
C ILE A 245 -12.44 -14.05 -7.43
N CYS A 246 -11.26 -13.62 -7.89
CA CYS A 246 -11.05 -13.05 -9.21
C CYS A 246 -10.22 -13.94 -10.14
N GLY A 247 -9.60 -15.00 -9.61
CA GLY A 247 -8.56 -15.77 -10.27
C GLY A 247 -7.31 -14.94 -10.54
N ASP A 248 -6.46 -15.47 -11.41
CA ASP A 248 -5.30 -14.74 -11.93
C ASP A 248 -5.32 -14.66 -13.45
N ALA A 249 -5.35 -13.43 -13.96
CA ALA A 249 -5.30 -13.13 -15.39
C ALA A 249 -4.02 -13.62 -16.08
N ARG A 250 -2.96 -13.94 -15.32
CA ARG A 250 -1.72 -14.53 -15.84
C ARG A 250 -1.68 -16.05 -15.78
N GLY A 251 -2.70 -16.70 -15.21
CA GLY A 251 -2.78 -18.15 -15.10
C GLY A 251 -1.83 -18.77 -14.09
N ARG A 252 -1.31 -17.99 -13.12
CA ARG A 252 -0.54 -18.54 -11.99
C ARG A 252 -1.47 -19.38 -11.13
N ASN A 253 -1.01 -20.56 -10.73
CA ASN A 253 -1.73 -21.37 -9.75
C ASN A 253 -1.23 -21.03 -8.35
N MET A 254 -2.11 -20.43 -7.54
CA MET A 254 -1.85 -20.13 -6.13
C MET A 254 -2.71 -20.99 -5.21
N ASP A 255 -3.41 -22.00 -5.73
CA ASP A 255 -4.44 -22.75 -5.00
C ASP A 255 -3.87 -23.41 -3.75
N ALA A 256 -2.77 -24.16 -3.85
CA ALA A 256 -2.23 -24.88 -2.69
C ALA A 256 -1.74 -23.92 -1.59
N SER A 257 -1.01 -22.87 -1.97
CA SER A 257 -0.46 -21.90 -1.01
C SER A 257 -1.54 -21.01 -0.39
N CYS A 258 -2.58 -20.67 -1.15
CA CYS A 258 -3.71 -19.91 -0.67
C CYS A 258 -4.70 -20.77 0.11
N ASN A 259 -4.98 -22.01 -0.29
CA ASN A 259 -5.81 -22.92 0.51
C ASN A 259 -5.18 -23.20 1.87
N ALA A 260 -3.85 -23.27 1.96
CA ALA A 260 -3.15 -23.34 3.25
C ALA A 260 -3.30 -22.05 4.08
N GLU A 261 -3.37 -20.89 3.42
CA GLU A 261 -3.47 -19.58 4.09
C GLU A 261 -4.90 -19.24 4.54
N ILE A 262 -5.91 -19.47 3.69
CA ILE A 262 -7.30 -19.00 3.87
C ILE A 262 -8.34 -20.14 3.96
N GLY A 263 -7.94 -21.39 3.74
CA GLY A 263 -8.81 -22.57 3.77
C GLY A 263 -9.30 -22.97 2.37
N ALA A 264 -9.42 -24.28 2.13
CA ALA A 264 -9.96 -24.81 0.88
C ALA A 264 -11.47 -24.53 0.76
N GLY A 265 -11.92 -24.11 -0.42
CA GLY A 265 -13.35 -23.84 -0.68
C GLY A 265 -13.85 -22.51 -0.10
N TRP A 266 -12.96 -21.56 0.19
CA TRP A 266 -13.34 -20.21 0.57
C TRP A 266 -14.11 -19.53 -0.57
N ILE A 267 -15.42 -19.35 -0.38
CA ILE A 267 -16.29 -18.52 -1.20
C ILE A 267 -16.90 -17.49 -0.23
N PRO A 268 -16.81 -16.18 -0.50
CA PRO A 268 -17.51 -15.19 0.30
C PRO A 268 -18.99 -15.57 0.41
N GLN A 269 -19.53 -15.65 1.63
CA GLN A 269 -20.91 -16.10 1.89
C GLN A 269 -21.97 -15.28 1.14
N ASP A 270 -21.60 -14.11 0.62
CA ASP A 270 -22.48 -13.19 -0.11
C ASP A 270 -22.64 -13.53 -1.61
N ARG A 271 -22.05 -14.64 -2.10
CA ARG A 271 -22.23 -15.15 -3.48
C ARG A 271 -23.03 -16.47 -3.55
N MET A 272 -23.92 -16.73 -2.58
CA MET A 272 -24.95 -17.79 -2.67
C MET A 272 -26.30 -17.28 -3.22
N HIS A 273 -26.29 -16.23 -4.04
CA HIS A 273 -27.48 -15.73 -4.75
C HIS A 273 -27.21 -15.62 -6.25
#